data_AF-A0A6P8E3F4-F1
#
_entry.id   AF-A0A6P8E3F4-F1
#
_cell.length_a   1.000
_cell.length_b   1.000
_cell.length_c   1.000
_cell.angle_alpha   90.00
_cell.angle_beta   90.00
_cell.angle_gamma   90.00
#
_symmetry.space_group_name_H-M   'P 1'
#
loop_
_entity.id
_entity.type
_entity.pdbx_description
1 polymer ?
#
loop_
_entity_poly.entity_id
_entity_poly.type
_entity_poly.pdbx_seq_one_letter_code
_entity_poly.pdbx_strand_id
1 'polypeptide(L)'
;MSQVFEGYERLYCDLSADPSRKCAAARALRGEQKQQKVSEINGGIDEAEALVPKMDLEARTLQPSVKAALIAKLREYRRDLNNIKDMVKRISNPVAGDELF
;
A
#
# COMPACT_ATOMS: atom_id res chain seq x y z
N MET A 1 1.11 15.18 -18.54
CA MET A 1 1.79 14.19 -17.68
C MET A 1 2.34 13.10 -18.57
N SER A 2 3.35 12.36 -18.12
CA SER A 2 3.87 11.22 -18.88
C SER A 2 2.84 10.08 -18.82
N GLN A 3 2.52 9.49 -19.97
CA GLN A 3 1.52 8.41 -20.08
C GLN A 3 1.87 7.22 -19.18
N VAL A 4 3.16 7.00 -18.95
CA VAL A 4 3.74 6.01 -18.06
C VAL A 4 3.46 6.34 -16.60
N PHE A 5 3.63 7.61 -16.20
CA PHE A 5 3.32 8.08 -14.85
C PHE A 5 1.82 7.90 -14.53
N GLU A 6 0.94 8.26 -15.46
CA GLU A 6 -0.51 8.11 -15.29
C GLU A 6 -0.95 6.64 -15.19
N GLY A 7 -0.21 5.72 -15.82
CA GLY A 7 -0.41 4.28 -15.65
C GLY A 7 -0.01 3.81 -14.26
N TYR A 8 1.16 4.21 -13.77
CA TYR A 8 1.61 3.89 -12.40
C TYR A 8 0.70 4.51 -11.34
N GLU A 9 0.23 5.74 -11.56
CA GLU A 9 -0.66 6.41 -10.63
C GLU A 9 -2.02 5.72 -10.52
N ARG A 10 -2.59 5.26 -11.65
CA ARG A 10 -3.82 4.46 -11.64
C ARG A 10 -3.62 3.13 -10.91
N LEU A 11 -2.52 2.42 -11.18
CA LEU A 11 -2.24 1.16 -10.50
C LEU A 11 -2.09 1.36 -8.99
N TYR A 12 -1.36 2.39 -8.58
CA TYR A 12 -1.24 2.76 -7.17
C TYR A 12 -2.62 3.05 -6.56
N CYS A 13 -3.45 3.84 -7.24
CA CYS A 13 -4.78 4.21 -6.74
C CYS A 13 -5.70 3.00 -6.55
N ASP A 14 -5.67 2.02 -7.46
CA ASP A 14 -6.41 0.76 -7.31
C ASP A 14 -5.89 -0.10 -6.14
N LEU A 15 -4.57 -0.17 -5.98
CA LEU A 15 -3.93 -0.92 -4.89
C LEU A 15 -4.19 -0.26 -3.53
N SER A 16 -4.12 1.07 -3.47
CA SER A 16 -4.41 1.89 -2.29
C SER A 16 -5.91 2.16 -2.08
N ALA A 17 -6.79 1.65 -2.94
CA ALA A 17 -8.23 1.82 -2.78
C ALA A 17 -8.70 1.06 -1.54
N ASP A 18 -9.27 1.82 -0.59
CA ASP A 18 -9.92 1.33 0.64
C ASP A 18 -9.16 0.21 1.38
N PRO A 19 -7.93 0.47 1.87
CA PRO A 19 -7.17 -0.52 2.63
C PRO A 19 -7.89 -0.97 3.90
N SER A 20 -8.65 -0.06 4.53
CA SER A 20 -9.51 -0.35 5.67
C SER A 20 -10.55 -1.42 5.33
N ARG A 21 -11.14 -1.37 4.13
CA ARG A 21 -12.13 -2.36 3.68
C ARG A 21 -11.47 -3.71 3.39
N LYS A 22 -10.33 -3.72 2.71
CA LYS A 22 -9.53 -4.94 2.46
C LYS A 22 -9.12 -5.60 3.78
N CYS A 23 -8.67 -4.80 4.74
CA CYS A 23 -8.34 -5.21 6.10
C CYS A 23 -9.55 -5.75 6.89
N ALA A 24 -10.70 -5.08 6.82
CA ALA A 24 -11.93 -5.52 7.48
C ALA A 24 -12.41 -6.88 6.91
N ALA A 25 -12.33 -7.06 5.59
CA ALA A 25 -12.61 -8.33 4.95
C ALA A 25 -11.66 -9.43 5.43
N ALA A 26 -10.35 -9.16 5.51
CA ALA A 26 -9.39 -10.11 6.07
C ALA A 26 -9.65 -10.45 7.55
N ARG A 27 -10.10 -9.48 8.37
CA ARG A 27 -10.50 -9.70 9.77
C ARG A 27 -11.75 -10.56 9.91
N ALA A 28 -12.66 -10.54 8.95
CA ALA A 28 -13.86 -11.37 8.95
C ALA A 28 -13.54 -12.85 8.66
N LEU A 29 -12.41 -13.14 8.01
CA LEU A 29 -11.97 -14.49 7.69
C LEU A 29 -11.27 -15.19 8.88
N ARG A 30 -11.11 -16.50 8.79
CA ARG A 30 -10.44 -17.36 9.79
C ARG A 30 -9.54 -18.40 9.11
N GLY A 31 -8.59 -18.96 9.86
CA GLY A 31 -7.72 -20.04 9.39
C GLY A 31 -6.95 -19.71 8.12
N GLU A 32 -6.88 -20.66 7.19
CA GLU A 32 -6.16 -20.56 5.91
C GLU A 32 -6.66 -19.40 5.03
N GLN A 33 -7.98 -19.20 4.95
CA GLN A 33 -8.57 -18.12 4.14
C GLN A 33 -8.09 -16.74 4.58
N LYS A 34 -7.94 -16.53 5.90
CA LYS A 34 -7.38 -15.29 6.44
C LYS A 34 -5.93 -15.12 6.03
N GLN A 35 -5.10 -16.17 6.14
CA GLN A 35 -3.70 -16.10 5.74
C GLN A 35 -3.56 -15.81 4.24
N GLN A 36 -4.35 -16.47 3.40
CA GLN A 36 -4.32 -16.23 1.96
C GLN A 36 -4.73 -14.80 1.61
N LYS A 37 -5.78 -14.26 2.26
CA LYS A 37 -6.20 -12.87 2.05
C LYS A 37 -5.14 -11.87 2.53
N VAL A 38 -4.50 -12.14 3.66
CA VAL A 38 -3.39 -11.32 4.17
C VAL A 38 -2.20 -11.32 3.20
N SER A 39 -1.85 -12.48 2.63
CA SER A 39 -0.78 -12.59 1.63
C SER A 39 -1.11 -11.85 0.33
N GLU A 40 -2.36 -11.91 -0.14
CA GLU A 40 -2.83 -11.13 -1.30
C GLU A 40 -2.70 -9.62 -1.05
N ILE A 41 -3.12 -9.15 0.13
CA ILE A 41 -3.00 -7.73 0.49
C ILE A 41 -1.53 -7.31 0.58
N ASN A 42 -0.67 -8.13 1.19
CA ASN A 42 0.77 -7.85 1.25
C ASN A 42 1.39 -7.79 -0.14
N GLY A 43 1.06 -8.73 -1.03
CA GLY A 43 1.52 -8.69 -2.42
C GLY A 43 1.16 -7.38 -3.13
N GLY A 44 -0.10 -6.93 -2.98
CA GLY A 44 -0.52 -5.64 -3.53
C GLY A 44 0.19 -4.42 -2.92
N ILE A 45 0.54 -4.47 -1.62
CA ILE A 45 1.34 -3.43 -0.96
C ILE A 45 2.76 -3.42 -1.54
N ASP A 46 3.40 -4.57 -1.68
CA ASP A 46 4.76 -4.69 -2.24
C ASP A 46 4.79 -4.22 -3.71
N GLU A 47 3.77 -4.54 -4.50
CA GLU A 47 3.61 -4.03 -5.87
C GLU A 47 3.49 -2.51 -5.89
N ALA A 48 2.68 -1.92 -5.00
CA ALA A 48 2.54 -0.48 -4.89
C ALA A 48 3.84 0.20 -4.40
N GLU A 49 4.56 -0.40 -3.44
CA GLU A 49 5.87 0.08 -2.99
C GLU A 49 6.89 0.06 -4.15
N ALA A 50 6.84 -0.93 -5.03
CA ALA A 50 7.71 -1.04 -6.20
C ALA A 50 7.40 0.01 -7.29
N LEU A 51 6.21 0.62 -7.31
CA LEU A 51 5.89 1.73 -8.21
C LEU A 51 6.52 3.05 -7.76
N VAL A 52 6.64 3.28 -6.46
CA VAL A 52 7.18 4.53 -5.91
C VAL A 52 8.54 4.92 -6.50
N PRO A 53 9.57 4.05 -6.57
CA PRO A 53 10.85 4.40 -7.19
C PRO A 53 10.75 4.59 -8.72
N LYS A 54 9.82 3.90 -9.41
CA LYS A 54 9.58 4.09 -10.85
C LYS A 54 8.97 5.47 -11.12
N MET A 55 8.01 5.87 -10.29
CA MET A 55 7.39 7.20 -10.33
C MET A 55 8.39 8.31 -9.97
N ASP A 56 9.32 8.06 -9.03
CA ASP A 56 10.40 9.00 -8.72
C ASP A 56 11.32 9.21 -9.92
N LEU A 57 11.74 8.13 -10.59
CA LEU A 57 12.57 8.20 -11.78
C LEU A 57 11.91 9.01 -12.90
N GLU A 58 10.62 8.78 -13.12
CA GLU A 58 9.81 9.52 -14.10
C GLU A 58 9.63 10.99 -13.66
N ALA A 59 9.42 11.27 -12.38
CA ALA A 59 9.27 12.64 -11.87
C ALA A 59 10.55 13.48 -12.07
N ARG A 60 11.74 12.84 -12.12
CA ARG A 60 13.02 13.53 -12.36
C ARG A 60 13.16 14.08 -13.78
N THR A 61 12.39 13.59 -14.76
CA THR A 61 12.40 14.08 -16.14
C THR A 61 11.43 15.26 -16.36
N LEU A 62 10.56 15.53 -15.39
CA LEU A 62 9.53 16.56 -15.47
C LEU A 62 10.01 17.94 -14.98
N GLN A 63 9.22 18.97 -15.28
CA GLN A 63 9.50 20.34 -14.85
C GLN A 63 9.59 20.46 -13.32
N PRO A 64 10.41 21.39 -12.79
CA PRO A 64 10.66 21.52 -11.35
C PRO A 64 9.39 21.67 -10.49
N SER A 65 8.42 22.45 -10.95
CA SER A 65 7.15 22.67 -10.24
C SER A 65 6.32 21.38 -10.15
N VAL A 66 6.27 20.61 -11.25
CA VAL A 66 5.56 19.33 -11.29
C VAL A 66 6.28 18.29 -10.43
N LYS A 67 7.61 18.20 -10.55
CA LYS A 67 8.45 17.31 -9.75
C LYS A 67 8.24 17.54 -8.25
N ALA A 68 8.20 18.79 -7.79
CA ALA A 68 7.99 19.09 -6.38
C ALA A 68 6.65 18.55 -5.86
N ALA A 69 5.57 18.74 -6.63
CA ALA A 69 4.25 18.21 -6.30
C ALA A 69 4.24 16.66 -6.28
N LEU A 70 4.90 16.02 -7.24
CA LEU A 70 4.99 14.56 -7.31
C LEU A 70 5.80 13.97 -6.15
N ILE A 71 6.91 14.59 -5.76
CA ILE A 71 7.71 14.15 -4.61
C ILE A 71 6.90 14.23 -3.32
N ALA A 72 6.09 15.29 -3.14
CA ALA A 72 5.19 15.38 -1.99
C ALA A 72 4.19 14.22 -1.98
N LYS A 73 3.55 13.94 -3.12
CA LYS A 73 2.61 12.83 -3.29
C LYS A 73 3.24 11.46 -3.01
N LEU A 74 4.44 11.21 -3.52
CA LEU A 74 5.18 9.95 -3.28
C LEU A 74 5.54 9.73 -1.81
N ARG A 75 5.79 10.82 -1.05
CA ARG A 75 6.00 10.74 0.40
C ARG A 75 4.73 10.34 1.13
N GLU A 76 3.59 10.90 0.74
CA GLU A 76 2.28 10.50 1.27
C GLU A 76 2.01 9.03 0.94
N TYR A 77 2.23 8.62 -0.31
CA TYR A 77 2.02 7.24 -0.74
C TYR A 77 2.83 6.24 0.09
N ARG A 78 4.10 6.54 0.38
CA ARG A 78 4.93 5.72 1.28
C ARG A 78 4.38 5.65 2.70
N ARG A 79 3.91 6.78 3.23
CA ARG A 79 3.32 6.82 4.58
C ARG A 79 2.04 6.00 4.63
N ASP A 80 1.18 6.11 3.62
CA ASP A 80 -0.04 5.31 3.52
C ASP A 80 0.28 3.82 3.40
N LEU A 81 1.20 3.41 2.52
CA LEU A 81 1.61 2.01 2.41
C LEU A 81 2.14 1.45 3.74
N ASN A 82 2.94 2.22 4.48
CA ASN A 82 3.38 1.83 5.82
C ASN A 82 2.21 1.67 6.79
N ASN A 83 1.25 2.60 6.80
CA ASN A 83 0.06 2.49 7.65
C ASN A 83 -0.74 1.21 7.33
N ILE A 84 -0.94 0.90 6.05
CA ILE A 84 -1.66 -0.29 5.60
C ILE A 84 -0.90 -1.56 6.03
N LYS A 85 0.42 -1.58 5.85
CA LYS A 85 1.29 -2.68 6.27
C LYS A 85 1.18 -2.94 7.77
N ASP A 86 1.16 -1.89 8.59
CA ASP A 86 0.94 -2.02 10.04
C ASP A 86 -0.48 -2.52 10.38
N MET A 87 -1.51 -2.06 9.67
CA MET A 87 -2.87 -2.58 9.83
C MET A 87 -2.93 -4.08 9.52
N VAL A 88 -2.30 -4.52 8.43
CA VAL A 88 -2.25 -5.94 8.02
C VAL A 88 -1.46 -6.78 9.01
N LYS A 89 -0.32 -6.31 9.51
CA LYS A 89 0.46 -6.97 10.57
C LYS A 89 -0.39 -7.20 11.83
N ARG A 90 -1.16 -6.20 12.26
CA ARG A 90 -2.09 -6.32 13.41
C ARG A 90 -3.22 -7.32 13.18
N ILE A 91 -3.58 -7.60 11.93
CA ILE A 91 -4.58 -8.60 11.58
C ILE A 91 -3.95 -9.98 11.54
N SER A 92 -2.77 -10.09 10.96
CA SER A 92 -2.04 -11.35 10.83
C SER A 92 -1.55 -11.87 12.17
N ASN A 93 -1.09 -10.98 13.05
CA ASN A 93 -0.68 -11.37 14.39
C ASN A 93 -1.95 -11.56 15.25
N PRO A 94 -2.29 -12.78 15.71
CA PRO A 94 -3.14 -12.89 16.88
C PRO A 94 -2.40 -12.15 17.99
N VAL A 95 -3.07 -11.26 18.71
CA VAL A 95 -2.52 -10.64 19.91
C VAL A 95 -1.99 -11.76 20.81
N ALA A 96 -0.67 -11.85 20.96
CA ALA A 96 -0.01 -12.49 22.09
C ALA A 96 -0.22 -11.58 23.30
N GLY A 97 -1.43 -11.62 23.86
CA GLY A 97 -1.86 -10.69 24.90
C GLY A 97 -3.21 -11.05 25.50
N ASP A 98 -3.54 -12.33 25.54
CA ASP A 98 -4.56 -12.88 26.43
C ASP A 98 -4.01 -14.19 27.03
N GLU A 99 -2.84 -14.10 27.67
CA GLU A 99 -2.51 -15.01 28.77
C GLU A 99 -2.87 -14.25 30.06
N LEU A 100 -4.17 -14.22 30.35
CA LEU A 100 -4.64 -14.20 31.72
C LEU A 100 -4.43 -15.61 32.27
N PHE A 101 -3.41 -15.81 33.12
CA PHE A 101 -3.43 -16.60 34.35
C PHE A 101 -2.09 -16.45 35.10
#